data_AF-A0A2W1B3T6-F1
#
_entry.id   AF-A0A2W1B3T6-F1
#
_cell.length_a   1.000
_cell.length_b   1.000
_cell.length_c   1.000
_cell.angle_alpha   90.00
_cell.angle_beta   90.00
_cell.angle_gamma   90.00
#
_symmetry.space_group_name_H-M   'P 1'
#
loop_
_entity.id
_entity.type
_entity.pdbx_description
1 polymer ?
#
loop_
_entity_poly.entity_id
_entity_poly.type
_entity_poly.pdbx_seq_one_letter_code
_entity_poly.pdbx_strand_id
1 'polypeptide(L)'
;MEEYGGFGNGEFSEIANSILGEMYRESRLEEGLLSDEEIMGTKRIRTGVRSEQIPEIIRSATGMTEFNCYPGYPSNTCYQTAFFISLNSKLIARSSGHLHFRKIVERIKEHMLLKCERTTRNIIIITDSWDARIASNEQTYINKIKSQANVELYFFAVSPVFFVTRVPI
;
A
#
# COMPACT_ATOMS: atom_id res chain seq x y z
N MET A 1 -30.46 -5.74 -5.84
CA MET A 1 -29.37 -5.59 -6.82
C MET A 1 -28.72 -4.26 -6.49
N GLU A 2 -27.75 -4.27 -5.59
CA GLU A 2 -27.07 -3.05 -5.14
C GLU A 2 -26.04 -2.65 -6.20
N GLU A 3 -26.25 -1.51 -6.83
CA GLU A 3 -25.27 -0.86 -7.70
C GLU A 3 -24.14 -0.32 -6.84
N TYR A 4 -23.05 -1.08 -6.71
CA TYR A 4 -21.81 -0.54 -6.18
C TYR A 4 -21.20 0.37 -7.25
N GLY A 5 -21.31 1.68 -6.99
CA GLY A 5 -20.87 2.76 -7.85
C GLY A 5 -19.45 2.57 -8.36
N GLY A 6 -19.27 2.78 -9.67
CA GLY A 6 -17.95 2.87 -10.27
C GLY A 6 -17.26 4.13 -9.75
N PHE A 7 -16.22 3.94 -8.94
CA PHE A 7 -15.45 5.04 -8.37
C PHE A 7 -14.62 5.76 -9.45
N GLY A 8 -14.69 7.09 -9.49
CA GLY A 8 -14.00 7.99 -10.41
C GLY A 8 -12.58 8.37 -9.98
N ASN A 9 -11.91 9.16 -10.82
CA ASN A 9 -10.54 9.62 -10.62
C ASN A 9 -10.39 10.53 -9.39
N GLY A 10 -9.56 10.13 -8.42
CA GLY A 10 -9.26 10.91 -7.20
C GLY A 10 -10.07 10.51 -5.97
N GLU A 11 -10.97 9.54 -6.10
CA GLU A 11 -11.89 9.10 -5.04
C GLU A 11 -11.19 8.28 -3.94
N PHE A 12 -9.99 7.73 -4.21
CA PHE A 12 -9.22 6.99 -3.22
C PHE A 12 -8.20 7.84 -2.45
N SER A 13 -8.17 9.17 -2.65
CA SER A 13 -7.20 10.02 -1.95
C SER A 13 -7.46 10.06 -0.44
N GLU A 14 -8.73 10.11 -0.02
CA GLU A 14 -9.11 10.02 1.39
C GLU A 14 -8.77 8.65 1.98
N ILE A 15 -9.01 7.57 1.23
CA ILE A 15 -8.65 6.20 1.62
C ILE A 15 -7.14 6.07 1.80
N ALA A 16 -6.34 6.54 0.85
CA ALA A 16 -4.89 6.49 0.92
C ALA A 16 -4.35 7.30 2.12
N ASN A 17 -4.91 8.50 2.36
CA ASN A 17 -4.56 9.32 3.52
C ASN A 17 -4.96 8.67 4.84
N SER A 18 -6.13 8.03 4.92
CA SER A 18 -6.58 7.29 6.11
C SER A 18 -5.64 6.13 6.41
N ILE A 19 -5.34 5.29 5.42
CA ILE A 19 -4.41 4.15 5.54
C ILE A 19 -3.05 4.63 6.03
N LEU A 20 -2.51 5.68 5.42
CA LEU A 20 -1.20 6.20 5.80
C LEU A 20 -1.20 6.87 7.17
N GLY A 21 -2.28 7.54 7.55
CA GLY A 21 -2.46 8.11 8.89
C GLY A 21 -2.46 7.03 9.97
N GLU A 22 -3.14 5.90 9.73
CA GLU A 22 -3.10 4.73 10.62
C GLU A 22 -1.71 4.09 10.65
N MET A 23 -1.06 3.88 9.50
CA MET A 23 0.33 3.36 9.46
C MET A 23 1.30 4.25 10.25
N TYR A 24 1.16 5.57 10.13
CA TYR A 24 1.96 6.53 10.86
C TYR A 24 1.66 6.47 12.37
N ARG A 25 0.37 6.41 12.77
CA ARG A 25 -0.02 6.29 14.17
C ARG A 25 0.55 5.02 14.81
N GLU A 26 0.38 3.87 14.16
CA GLU A 26 0.90 2.58 14.61
C GLU A 26 2.43 2.60 14.79
N SER A 27 3.15 3.23 13.85
CA SER A 27 4.61 3.38 13.97
C SER A 27 5.05 4.19 15.20
N ARG A 28 4.24 5.17 15.65
CA ARG A 28 4.53 6.03 16.82
C ARG A 28 4.01 5.48 18.14
N LEU A 29 2.93 4.70 18.14
CA LEU A 29 2.43 4.04 19.36
C LEU A 29 3.48 3.06 19.92
N GLU A 30 4.25 2.39 19.05
CA GLU A 30 5.39 1.57 19.48
C GLU A 30 6.54 2.40 20.10
N GLU A 31 6.66 3.70 19.79
CA GLU A 31 7.64 4.59 20.44
C GLU A 31 7.22 4.97 21.88
N GLY A 32 5.92 5.16 22.12
CA GLY A 32 5.40 5.68 23.39
C GLY A 32 5.19 4.66 24.51
N LEU A 33 5.30 3.35 24.22
CA LEU A 33 5.11 2.26 25.19
C LEU A 33 6.43 1.78 25.84
N LEU A 34 7.55 2.42 25.55
CA LEU A 34 8.88 2.00 26.01
C LEU A 34 9.33 2.78 27.24
N SER A 35 10.02 2.10 28.16
CA SER A 35 10.55 2.69 29.39
C SER A 35 11.84 3.48 29.14
N ASP A 36 12.12 4.49 29.97
CA ASP A 36 13.31 5.36 29.85
C ASP A 36 14.64 4.57 29.82
N GLU A 37 14.68 3.38 30.42
CA GLU A 37 15.86 2.48 30.43
C GLU A 37 16.11 1.81 29.07
N GLU A 38 15.05 1.52 28.29
CA GLU A 38 15.15 0.94 26.95
C GLU A 38 15.62 1.96 25.89
N ILE A 39 15.44 3.26 26.17
CA ILE A 39 15.86 4.38 25.32
C ILE A 39 17.38 4.64 25.45
N MET A 40 17.97 4.42 26.63
CA MET A 40 19.38 4.76 26.92
C MET A 40 20.40 3.64 26.60
N GLY A 41 19.97 2.40 26.40
CA GLY A 41 20.84 1.30 25.97
C GLY A 41 20.88 1.19 24.45
N THR A 42 22.07 1.24 23.84
CA THR A 42 22.39 1.13 22.40
C THR A 42 21.80 -0.09 21.64
N LYS A 43 20.47 -0.16 21.53
CA LYS A 43 19.72 -0.91 20.53
C LYS A 43 18.76 0.09 19.91
N ARG A 44 18.99 0.50 18.66
CA ARG A 44 17.95 1.22 17.88
C ARG A 44 16.71 0.33 17.82
N ILE A 45 15.75 0.57 18.69
CA ILE A 45 14.48 -0.16 18.72
C ILE A 45 13.74 0.21 17.44
N ARG A 46 13.40 -0.81 16.64
CA ARG A 46 12.84 -0.66 15.29
C ARG A 46 11.34 -0.44 15.41
N THR A 47 10.93 0.82 15.51
CA THR A 47 9.52 1.24 15.43
C THR A 47 9.03 1.13 13.98
N GLY A 48 7.80 0.67 13.78
CA GLY A 48 7.19 0.61 12.43
C GLY A 48 6.17 -0.51 12.23
N VAL A 49 5.38 -0.36 11.16
CA VAL A 49 4.38 -1.31 10.67
C VAL A 49 5.08 -2.54 10.08
N ARG A 50 4.71 -3.73 10.54
CA ARG A 50 5.10 -5.00 9.91
C ARG A 50 4.22 -5.31 8.71
N SER A 51 4.76 -6.05 7.75
CA SER A 51 4.04 -6.39 6.52
C SER A 51 2.73 -7.16 6.76
N GLU A 52 2.67 -7.96 7.83
CA GLU A 52 1.51 -8.75 8.22
C GLU A 52 0.38 -7.90 8.83
N GLN A 53 0.68 -6.69 9.33
CA GLN A 53 -0.30 -5.78 9.92
C GLN A 53 -1.05 -4.96 8.87
N ILE A 54 -0.51 -4.87 7.64
CA ILE A 54 -1.04 -4.02 6.57
C ILE A 54 -2.52 -4.31 6.25
N PRO A 55 -2.98 -5.58 6.10
CA PRO A 55 -4.39 -5.85 5.84
C PRO A 55 -5.31 -5.34 6.97
N GLU A 56 -4.89 -5.45 8.23
CA GLU A 56 -5.70 -4.98 9.34
C GLU A 56 -5.75 -3.45 9.41
N ILE A 57 -4.64 -2.79 9.14
CA ILE A 57 -4.59 -1.33 9.05
C ILE A 57 -5.52 -0.83 7.94
N ILE A 58 -5.54 -1.50 6.77
CA ILE A 58 -6.47 -1.17 5.68
C ILE A 58 -7.92 -1.37 6.12
N ARG A 59 -8.24 -2.48 6.81
CA ARG A 59 -9.59 -2.72 7.36
C ARG A 59 -10.01 -1.60 8.30
N SER A 60 -9.18 -1.26 9.28
CA SER A 60 -9.48 -0.21 10.25
C SER A 60 -9.63 1.17 9.60
N ALA A 61 -8.78 1.49 8.62
CA ALA A 61 -8.78 2.77 7.94
C ALA A 61 -9.96 2.99 6.97
N THR A 62 -10.50 1.90 6.40
CA THR A 62 -11.47 1.98 5.29
C THR A 62 -12.83 1.35 5.60
N GLY A 63 -12.92 0.51 6.63
CA GLY A 63 -14.10 -0.32 6.91
C GLY A 63 -14.33 -1.46 5.90
N MET A 64 -13.48 -1.61 4.88
CA MET A 64 -13.64 -2.66 3.86
C MET A 64 -13.31 -4.03 4.43
N THR A 65 -14.17 -5.02 4.23
CA THR A 65 -13.90 -6.42 4.63
C THR A 65 -13.39 -7.27 3.47
N GLU A 66 -13.65 -6.85 2.24
CA GLU A 66 -13.43 -7.61 1.01
C GLU A 66 -12.48 -6.87 0.05
N PHE A 67 -11.19 -7.20 0.10
CA PHE A 67 -10.17 -6.63 -0.76
C PHE A 67 -8.98 -7.57 -0.91
N ASN A 68 -8.23 -7.41 -2.00
CA ASN A 68 -6.93 -8.06 -2.16
C ASN A 68 -5.84 -7.16 -1.54
N CYS A 69 -4.82 -7.74 -0.89
CA CYS A 69 -3.76 -6.96 -0.26
C CYS A 69 -2.37 -7.56 -0.50
N TYR A 70 -1.43 -6.72 -0.92
CA TYR A 70 -0.04 -7.10 -1.20
C TYR A 70 0.92 -6.08 -0.57
N PRO A 71 1.86 -6.48 0.32
CA PRO A 71 1.94 -7.80 0.95
C PRO A 71 0.71 -8.04 1.85
N GLY A 72 0.40 -9.30 2.11
CA GLY A 72 -0.82 -9.68 2.83
C GLY A 72 -1.34 -11.05 2.42
N TYR A 73 -2.65 -11.26 2.53
CA TYR A 73 -3.35 -12.48 2.14
C TYR A 73 -3.66 -12.50 0.63
N PRO A 74 -2.87 -13.16 -0.23
CA PRO A 74 -3.36 -13.57 -1.54
C PRO A 74 -4.32 -14.73 -1.33
N SER A 75 -5.62 -14.43 -1.23
CA SER A 75 -6.64 -15.47 -1.30
C SER A 75 -6.79 -15.94 -2.75
N ASN A 76 -7.38 -17.12 -2.97
CA ASN A 76 -7.76 -17.56 -4.33
C ASN A 76 -8.97 -16.77 -4.87
N THR A 77 -9.64 -15.99 -4.00
CA THR A 77 -10.74 -15.11 -4.36
C THR A 77 -10.19 -13.73 -4.74
N CYS A 78 -10.62 -13.24 -5.90
CA CYS A 78 -10.36 -11.88 -6.32
C CYS A 78 -11.51 -10.96 -5.91
N TYR A 79 -11.18 -9.82 -5.31
CA TYR A 79 -12.14 -8.77 -4.98
C TYR A 79 -12.08 -7.59 -5.96
N GLN A 80 -13.11 -6.72 -5.92
CA GLN A 80 -13.21 -5.51 -6.75
C GLN A 80 -12.04 -4.54 -6.54
N THR A 81 -11.54 -4.45 -5.31
CA THR A 81 -10.45 -3.54 -4.94
C THR A 81 -9.20 -4.32 -4.52
N ALA A 82 -8.04 -3.85 -4.96
CA ALA A 82 -6.75 -4.41 -4.62
C ALA A 82 -5.77 -3.32 -4.15
N PHE A 83 -5.18 -3.53 -2.98
CA PHE A 83 -4.17 -2.67 -2.40
C PHE A 83 -2.77 -3.25 -2.58
N PHE A 84 -1.87 -2.42 -3.08
CA PHE A 84 -0.47 -2.76 -3.34
C PHE A 84 0.44 -1.79 -2.60
N ILE A 85 0.98 -2.22 -1.47
CA ILE A 85 1.69 -1.39 -0.51
C ILE A 85 3.19 -1.70 -0.56
N SER A 86 4.00 -0.68 -0.83
CA SER A 86 5.45 -0.74 -0.82
C SER A 86 6.02 0.18 0.26
N LEU A 87 6.63 -0.38 1.30
CA LEU A 87 7.22 0.39 2.40
C LEU A 87 8.68 -0.02 2.57
N ASN A 88 9.61 0.90 2.34
CA ASN A 88 11.05 0.66 2.47
C ASN A 88 11.72 1.63 3.45
N SER A 89 11.04 2.72 3.81
CA SER A 89 11.50 3.67 4.81
C SER A 89 11.55 3.01 6.16
N LYS A 90 12.71 3.05 6.80
CA LYS A 90 12.91 2.51 8.17
C LYS A 90 12.08 3.23 9.23
N LEU A 91 11.47 4.36 8.89
CA LEU A 91 10.59 5.11 9.79
C LEU A 91 9.19 4.51 9.86
N ILE A 92 8.76 3.77 8.83
CA ILE A 92 7.40 3.18 8.77
C ILE A 92 7.46 1.67 8.63
N ALA A 93 8.43 1.12 7.90
CA ALA A 93 8.55 -0.31 7.66
C ALA A 93 9.37 -0.99 8.75
N ARG A 94 8.78 -2.00 9.40
CA ARG A 94 9.44 -2.86 10.39
C ARG A 94 9.56 -4.28 9.85
N SER A 95 10.71 -4.90 10.11
CA SER A 95 11.03 -6.30 9.77
C SER A 95 11.12 -6.60 8.26
N SER A 96 11.46 -7.84 7.92
CA SER A 96 11.53 -8.34 6.54
C SER A 96 10.13 -8.78 6.07
N GLY A 97 9.73 -8.40 4.86
CA GLY A 97 8.43 -8.81 4.29
C GLY A 97 7.74 -7.74 3.45
N HIS A 98 8.13 -6.47 3.66
CA HIS A 98 7.68 -5.39 2.80
C HIS A 98 8.21 -5.56 1.38
N LEU A 99 7.36 -5.19 0.42
CA LEU A 99 7.68 -5.30 -1.00
C LEU A 99 8.30 -3.99 -1.47
N HIS A 100 9.39 -4.05 -2.22
CA HIS A 100 9.89 -2.92 -2.99
C HIS A 100 8.97 -2.62 -4.18
N PHE A 101 9.01 -1.40 -4.71
CA PHE A 101 8.17 -0.97 -5.82
C PHE A 101 8.24 -1.92 -7.04
N ARG A 102 9.45 -2.37 -7.42
CA ARG A 102 9.63 -3.40 -8.47
C ARG A 102 8.78 -4.65 -8.21
N LYS A 103 8.79 -5.14 -6.97
CA LYS A 103 8.10 -6.36 -6.60
C LYS A 103 6.59 -6.16 -6.56
N ILE A 104 6.12 -4.96 -6.19
CA ILE A 104 4.71 -4.59 -6.33
C ILE A 104 4.27 -4.64 -7.78
N VAL A 105 5.03 -4.07 -8.72
CA VAL A 105 4.69 -4.13 -10.16
C VAL A 105 4.61 -5.59 -10.63
N GLU A 106 5.53 -6.46 -10.22
CA GLU A 106 5.47 -7.90 -10.49
C GLU A 106 4.21 -8.56 -9.91
N ARG A 107 3.79 -8.19 -8.69
CA ARG A 107 2.56 -8.71 -8.08
C ARG A 107 1.30 -8.24 -8.80
N ILE A 108 1.28 -7.00 -9.30
CA ILE A 108 0.16 -6.52 -10.12
C ILE A 108 0.09 -7.35 -11.42
N LYS A 109 1.23 -7.65 -12.06
CA LYS A 109 1.32 -8.56 -13.23
C LYS A 109 0.70 -9.89 -12.96
N GLU A 110 1.17 -10.55 -11.92
CA GLU A 110 0.69 -11.86 -11.52
C GLU A 110 -0.81 -11.85 -11.22
N HIS A 111 -1.27 -10.85 -10.45
CA HIS A 111 -2.68 -10.71 -10.10
C HIS A 111 -3.56 -10.48 -11.34
N MET A 112 -3.30 -9.41 -12.10
CA MET A 112 -4.17 -8.96 -13.18
C MET A 112 -4.11 -9.82 -14.45
N LEU A 113 -2.99 -10.54 -14.69
CA LEU A 113 -2.84 -11.33 -15.92
C LEU A 113 -3.07 -12.83 -15.71
N LEU A 114 -2.80 -13.36 -14.52
CA LEU A 114 -2.79 -14.81 -14.30
C LEU A 114 -3.88 -15.28 -13.33
N LYS A 115 -4.30 -14.45 -12.39
CA LYS A 115 -5.19 -14.87 -11.29
C LYS A 115 -6.58 -14.25 -11.38
N CYS A 116 -6.66 -12.98 -11.73
CA CYS A 116 -7.88 -12.21 -11.69
C CYS A 116 -8.59 -12.25 -13.05
N GLU A 117 -9.71 -12.96 -13.12
CA GLU A 117 -10.60 -13.02 -14.29
C GLU A 117 -11.45 -11.73 -14.42
N ARG A 118 -10.80 -10.56 -14.42
CA ARG A 118 -11.41 -9.22 -14.52
C ARG A 118 -12.33 -8.83 -13.35
N THR A 119 -12.20 -9.47 -12.20
CA THR A 119 -12.95 -9.12 -10.98
C THR A 119 -12.45 -7.82 -10.36
N THR A 120 -11.13 -7.64 -10.26
CA THR A 120 -10.53 -6.41 -9.74
C THR A 120 -10.66 -5.27 -10.74
N ARG A 121 -11.31 -4.19 -10.30
CA ARG A 121 -11.57 -2.97 -11.06
C ARG A 121 -10.86 -1.75 -10.51
N ASN A 122 -10.42 -1.80 -9.26
CA ASN A 122 -9.71 -0.70 -8.61
C ASN A 122 -8.37 -1.20 -8.04
N ILE A 123 -7.28 -0.54 -8.42
CA ILE A 123 -5.93 -0.81 -7.95
C ILE A 123 -5.40 0.44 -7.27
N ILE A 124 -5.14 0.35 -5.97
CA ILE A 124 -4.53 1.42 -5.18
C ILE A 124 -3.11 1.00 -4.83
N ILE A 125 -2.14 1.76 -5.33
CA ILE A 125 -0.72 1.58 -5.04
C ILE A 125 -0.30 2.64 -4.03
N ILE A 126 0.26 2.25 -2.89
CA ILE A 126 0.81 3.17 -1.89
C ILE A 126 2.29 2.86 -1.72
N THR A 127 3.17 3.83 -1.92
CA THR A 127 4.62 3.61 -1.92
C THR A 127 5.44 4.77 -1.35
N ASP A 128 6.50 4.47 -0.60
CA ASP A 128 7.57 5.43 -0.24
C ASP A 128 8.83 5.31 -1.10
N SER A 129 8.76 4.48 -2.14
CA SER A 129 9.94 4.04 -2.89
C SER A 129 9.70 3.99 -4.40
N TRP A 130 8.98 5.01 -4.89
CA TRP A 130 8.74 5.20 -6.31
C TRP A 130 10.05 5.19 -7.12
N ASP A 131 10.06 4.43 -8.23
CA ASP A 131 11.17 4.41 -9.19
C ASP A 131 10.63 4.64 -10.60
N ALA A 132 10.88 5.84 -11.12
CA ALA A 132 10.44 6.27 -12.45
C ALA A 132 11.03 5.40 -13.59
N ARG A 133 12.22 4.80 -13.41
CA ARG A 133 12.82 3.93 -14.42
C ARG A 133 12.06 2.61 -14.51
N ILE A 134 11.66 2.05 -13.35
CA ILE A 134 10.82 0.85 -13.32
C ILE A 134 9.46 1.15 -13.97
N ALA A 135 8.83 2.27 -13.60
CA ALA A 135 7.54 2.65 -14.19
C ALA A 135 7.63 2.82 -15.71
N SER A 136 8.66 3.52 -16.21
CA SER A 136 8.88 3.73 -17.64
C SER A 136 9.13 2.42 -18.40
N ASN A 137 9.98 1.54 -17.86
CA ASN A 137 10.26 0.24 -18.47
C ASN A 137 9.01 -0.66 -18.54
N GLU A 138 8.04 -0.43 -17.66
CA GLU A 138 6.82 -1.21 -17.54
C GLU A 138 5.57 -0.51 -18.10
N GLN A 139 5.76 0.60 -18.82
CA GLN A 139 4.66 1.47 -19.26
C GLN A 139 3.63 0.73 -20.13
N THR A 140 4.07 -0.12 -21.05
CA THR A 140 3.16 -0.92 -21.91
C THR A 140 2.26 -1.82 -21.06
N TYR A 141 2.80 -2.40 -20.00
CA TYR A 141 2.04 -3.25 -19.08
C TYR A 141 1.08 -2.43 -18.23
N ILE A 142 1.55 -1.31 -17.66
CA ILE A 142 0.72 -0.36 -16.89
C ILE A 142 -0.47 0.11 -17.74
N ASN A 143 -0.24 0.47 -19.01
CA ASN A 143 -1.30 0.88 -19.94
C ASN A 143 -2.32 -0.24 -20.18
N LYS A 144 -1.87 -1.49 -20.27
CA LYS A 144 -2.75 -2.67 -20.41
C LYS A 144 -3.59 -2.93 -19.15
N ILE A 145 -3.08 -2.64 -17.96
CA ILE A 145 -3.88 -2.73 -16.72
C ILE A 145 -4.92 -1.62 -16.69
N LYS A 146 -4.51 -0.39 -17.00
CA LYS A 146 -5.39 0.79 -16.99
C LYS A 146 -6.58 0.69 -17.94
N SER A 147 -6.46 -0.07 -19.02
CA SER A 147 -7.59 -0.35 -19.91
C SER A 147 -8.61 -1.33 -19.30
N GLN A 148 -8.32 -1.94 -18.15
CA GLN A 148 -9.15 -2.97 -17.49
C GLN A 148 -9.60 -2.57 -16.07
N ALA A 149 -8.82 -1.74 -15.40
CA ALA A 149 -9.04 -1.31 -14.02
C ALA A 149 -8.59 0.16 -13.84
N ASN A 150 -9.24 0.88 -12.92
CA ASN A 150 -8.75 2.15 -12.41
C ASN A 150 -7.46 1.89 -11.62
N VAL A 151 -6.40 2.65 -11.90
CA VAL A 151 -5.11 2.53 -11.23
C VAL A 151 -4.73 3.88 -10.64
N GLU A 152 -4.59 3.92 -9.33
CA GLU A 152 -4.12 5.11 -8.62
C GLU A 152 -2.84 4.81 -7.84
N LEU A 153 -1.86 5.70 -7.97
CA LEU A 153 -0.61 5.61 -7.24
C LEU A 153 -0.46 6.80 -6.30
N TYR A 154 -0.18 6.47 -5.05
CA TYR A 154 0.09 7.41 -3.98
C TYR A 154 1.54 7.22 -3.53
N PHE A 155 2.34 8.24 -3.80
CA PHE A 155 3.69 8.33 -3.26
C PHE A 155 3.64 9.15 -1.97
N PHE A 156 4.34 8.68 -0.94
CA PHE A 156 4.51 9.46 0.28
C PHE A 156 5.98 9.52 0.69
N ALA A 157 6.35 10.60 1.37
CA ALA A 157 7.67 10.73 1.97
C ALA A 157 7.53 11.13 3.44
N VAL A 158 8.50 10.69 4.25
CA VAL A 158 8.45 10.81 5.71
C VAL A 158 9.43 11.87 6.24
N SER A 159 10.06 12.69 5.38
CA SER A 159 11.09 13.65 5.81
C SER A 159 11.17 14.92 4.96
N PRO A 160 11.27 16.13 5.57
CA PRO A 160 11.01 16.47 6.98
C PRO A 160 9.51 16.67 7.29
N VAL A 161 8.66 16.68 6.25
CA VAL A 161 7.21 16.81 6.36
C VAL A 161 6.58 15.56 5.78
N PHE A 162 5.68 14.93 6.52
CA PHE A 162 4.86 13.87 5.99
C PHE A 162 3.95 14.45 4.90
N PHE A 163 4.13 14.00 3.66
CA PHE A 163 3.24 14.36 2.58
C PHE A 163 2.88 13.14 1.75
N VAL A 164 1.68 13.17 1.20
CA VAL A 164 1.14 12.18 0.28
C VAL A 164 0.78 12.91 -1.00
N THR A 165 1.19 12.36 -2.13
CA THR A 165 0.85 12.91 -3.44
C THR A 165 0.42 11.79 -4.36
N ARG A 166 -0.64 12.05 -5.14
CA ARG A 166 -1.03 11.17 -6.24
C ARG A 166 -0.05 11.39 -7.38
N VAL A 167 0.59 10.32 -7.82
CA VAL A 167 1.54 10.36 -8.94
C VAL A 167 0.83 9.89 -10.20
N PRO A 168 0.99 10.58 -11.35
CA PRO A 168 0.60 10.03 -12.62
C PRO A 168 1.49 8.82 -12.92
N ILE A 169 0.92 7.63 -12.76
CA ILE A 169 1.40 6.38 -13.35
C ILE A 169 0.53 6.10 -14.55
#